data_AF-A0A2T5BKA6-F1
#
_entry.id   AF-A0A2T5BKA6-F1
#
_cell.length_a   1.000
_cell.length_b   1.000
_cell.length_c   1.000
_cell.angle_alpha   90.00
_cell.angle_beta   90.00
_cell.angle_gamma   90.00
#
_symmetry.space_group_name_H-M   'P 1'
#
loop_
_entity.id
_entity.type
_entity.pdbx_description
1 polymer ?
#
loop_
_entity_poly.entity_id
_entity_poly.type
_entity_poly.pdbx_seq_one_letter_code
_entity_poly.pdbx_strand_id
1 'polypeptide(L)'
;MPEGQVALALAELRQALEVGFARIDGQLALLVQRSDQTDKALEDLEERVSALEKTRWPLPTVAVLASITAVVLTVFSLARG
;
A
#
# COMPACT_ATOMS: atom_id res chain seq x y z
N MET A 1 -56.08 22.18 -7.87
CA MET A 1 -55.53 21.97 -9.23
C MET A 1 -54.45 20.90 -9.15
N PRO A 2 -54.62 19.76 -9.82
CA PRO A 2 -53.68 18.63 -9.76
C PRO A 2 -52.26 18.98 -10.26
N GLU A 3 -52.13 19.93 -11.18
CA GLU A 3 -50.83 20.36 -11.73
C GLU A 3 -49.89 20.97 -10.68
N GLY A 4 -50.44 21.70 -9.71
CA GLY A 4 -49.64 22.27 -8.61
C GLY A 4 -49.05 21.20 -7.68
N GLN A 5 -49.75 20.07 -7.52
CA GLN A 5 -49.25 18.95 -6.71
C GLN A 5 -48.13 18.19 -7.44
N VAL A 6 -48.25 18.03 -8.77
CA VAL A 6 -47.19 17.43 -9.60
C VAL A 6 -45.94 18.30 -9.60
N ALA A 7 -46.08 19.62 -9.76
CA ALA A 7 -44.96 20.54 -9.72
C ALA A 7 -44.23 20.50 -8.37
N LEU A 8 -44.97 20.41 -7.26
CA LEU A 8 -44.40 20.26 -5.93
C LEU A 8 -43.63 18.94 -5.78
N ALA A 9 -44.23 17.81 -6.17
CA ALA A 9 -43.58 16.50 -6.08
C ALA A 9 -42.29 16.43 -6.91
N LEU A 10 -42.26 17.07 -8.09
CA LEU A 10 -41.04 17.18 -8.90
C LEU A 10 -39.97 18.04 -8.23
N ALA A 11 -40.38 19.14 -7.57
CA ALA A 11 -39.46 19.97 -6.82
C ALA A 11 -38.85 19.21 -5.63
N GLU A 12 -39.66 18.44 -4.90
CA GLU A 12 -39.20 17.58 -3.81
C GLU A 12 -38.27 16.47 -4.29
N LEU A 13 -38.61 15.80 -5.39
CA LEU A 13 -37.75 14.78 -6.00
C LEU A 13 -36.41 15.38 -6.44
N ARG A 14 -36.42 16.54 -7.10
CA ARG A 14 -35.19 17.24 -7.50
C ARG A 14 -34.33 17.58 -6.29
N GLN A 15 -34.93 18.09 -5.23
CA GLN A 15 -34.20 18.41 -3.99
C GLN A 15 -33.60 17.15 -3.35
N ALA A 16 -34.35 16.05 -3.29
CA ALA A 16 -33.85 14.78 -2.76
C ALA A 16 -32.68 14.23 -3.59
N LEU A 17 -32.74 14.38 -4.93
CA LEU A 17 -31.66 14.00 -5.83
C LEU A 17 -30.41 14.87 -5.66
N GLU A 18 -30.56 16.19 -5.57
CA GLU A 18 -29.43 17.12 -5.34
C GLU A 18 -28.69 16.79 -4.04
N VAL A 19 -29.43 16.54 -2.96
CA VAL A 19 -28.85 16.12 -1.67
C VAL A 19 -28.19 14.74 -1.78
N GLY A 20 -28.83 13.80 -2.49
CA GLY A 20 -28.30 12.47 -2.73
C GLY A 20 -26.97 12.50 -3.49
N PHE A 21 -26.88 13.28 -4.58
CA PHE A 21 -25.66 13.44 -5.35
C PHE A 21 -24.56 14.10 -4.54
N ALA A 22 -24.85 15.19 -3.82
CA ALA A 22 -23.86 15.84 -2.96
C ALA A 22 -23.28 14.88 -1.91
N ARG A 23 -24.11 13.97 -1.36
CA ARG A 23 -23.65 12.95 -0.42
C ARG A 23 -22.76 11.89 -1.09
N ILE A 24 -23.14 11.41 -2.27
CA ILE A 24 -22.37 10.40 -3.01
C ILE A 24 -21.03 10.98 -3.43
N ASP A 25 -21.01 12.20 -3.96
CA ASP A 25 -19.79 12.90 -4.36
C ASP A 25 -18.83 13.05 -3.16
N GLY A 26 -19.37 13.41 -1.98
CA GLY A 26 -18.58 13.46 -0.75
C GLY A 26 -18.00 12.11 -0.34
N GLN A 27 -18.78 11.03 -0.46
CA GLN A 27 -18.30 9.68 -0.15
C GLN A 27 -17.23 9.19 -1.14
N LEU A 28 -17.39 9.50 -2.43
CA LEU A 28 -16.39 9.18 -3.46
C LEU A 28 -15.11 9.97 -3.27
N ALA A 29 -15.19 11.27 -2.94
CA ALA A 29 -14.03 12.09 -2.64
C ALA A 29 -13.23 11.51 -1.45
N LEU A 30 -13.91 11.06 -0.39
CA LEU A 30 -13.27 10.39 0.74
C LEU A 30 -12.65 9.04 0.36
N LEU A 31 -13.28 8.29 -0.55
CA LEU A 31 -12.73 7.02 -1.03
C LEU A 31 -11.45 7.24 -1.84
N VAL A 32 -11.45 8.23 -2.74
CA VAL A 32 -10.25 8.63 -3.50
C VAL A 32 -9.14 9.08 -2.56
N GLN A 33 -9.45 9.96 -1.60
CA GLN A 33 -8.48 10.40 -0.60
C GLN A 33 -7.85 9.22 0.17
N ARG A 34 -8.67 8.23 0.56
CA ARG A 34 -8.17 7.05 1.27
C ARG A 34 -7.33 6.16 0.37
N SER A 35 -7.70 6.00 -0.89
CA SER A 35 -6.89 5.30 -1.89
C SER A 35 -5.51 5.94 -1.98
N ASP A 36 -5.47 7.27 -2.16
CA ASP A 36 -4.22 8.03 -2.24
C ASP A 36 -3.38 7.95 -0.95
N GLN A 37 -4.01 7.75 0.21
CA GLN A 37 -3.33 7.52 1.48
C GLN A 37 -2.76 6.10 1.56
N THR A 38 -3.52 5.09 1.11
CA THR A 38 -3.08 3.70 1.06
C THR A 38 -1.91 3.55 0.09
N ASP A 39 -1.97 4.17 -1.09
CA ASP A 39 -0.90 4.11 -2.08
C ASP A 39 0.41 4.71 -1.53
N LYS A 40 0.33 5.86 -0.83
CA LYS A 40 1.50 6.44 -0.14
C LYS A 40 2.04 5.54 0.97
N ALA A 41 1.16 4.89 1.74
CA ALA A 41 1.58 3.98 2.80
C ALA A 41 2.24 2.71 2.24
N LEU A 42 1.78 2.23 1.08
CA LEU A 42 2.43 1.14 0.35
C LEU A 42 3.80 1.56 -0.17
N GLU A 43 3.92 2.73 -0.77
CA GLU A 43 5.20 3.27 -1.24
C GLU A 43 6.22 3.41 -0.08
N ASP A 44 5.82 3.98 1.06
CA ASP A 44 6.67 4.03 2.27
C ASP A 44 7.09 2.63 2.73
N LEU A 45 6.16 1.66 2.72
CA LEU A 45 6.47 0.29 3.13
C LEU A 45 7.44 -0.37 2.15
N GLU A 46 7.28 -0.17 0.84
CA GLU A 46 8.19 -0.67 -0.19
C GLU A 46 9.60 -0.09 -0.04
N GLU A 47 9.72 1.22 0.18
CA GLU A 47 11.01 1.87 0.45
C GLU A 47 11.68 1.29 1.69
N ARG A 48 10.91 1.11 2.77
CA ARG A 48 11.41 0.54 4.02
C ARG A 48 11.80 -0.92 3.87
N VAL A 49 11.04 -1.72 3.13
CA VAL A 49 11.40 -3.11 2.81
C VAL A 49 12.69 -3.12 1.99
N SER A 50 12.80 -2.31 0.95
CA SER A 50 14.01 -2.19 0.14
C SER A 50 15.24 -1.77 0.97
N ALA A 51 15.06 -0.80 1.86
CA ALA A 51 16.11 -0.37 2.78
C ALA A 51 16.51 -1.51 3.74
N LEU A 52 15.56 -2.26 4.29
CA LEU A 52 15.82 -3.41 5.15
C LEU A 52 16.52 -4.55 4.39
N GLU A 53 16.13 -4.83 3.15
CA GLU A 53 16.79 -5.80 2.27
C GLU A 53 18.22 -5.39 1.94
N LYS A 54 18.47 -4.09 1.72
CA LYS A 54 19.79 -3.55 1.43
C LYS A 54 20.71 -3.53 2.66
N THR A 55 20.12 -3.34 3.85
CA THR A 55 20.87 -3.24 5.12
C THR A 55 21.09 -4.61 5.77
N ARG A 56 20.21 -5.58 5.53
CA ARG A 56 20.49 -7.00 5.76
C ARG A 56 21.40 -7.48 4.64
N TRP A 57 22.70 -7.58 4.88
CA TRP A 57 23.52 -8.49 4.06
C TRP A 57 22.75 -9.80 3.90
N PRO A 58 22.59 -10.34 2.68
CA PRO A 58 21.80 -11.54 2.48
C PRO A 58 22.38 -12.61 3.40
N LEU A 59 21.57 -13.13 4.33
CA LEU A 59 21.96 -14.29 5.13
C LEU A 59 22.60 -15.40 4.27
N PRO A 60 22.13 -15.66 3.02
CA PRO A 60 22.82 -16.55 2.09
C PRO A 60 24.25 -16.11 1.77
N THR A 61 24.52 -14.84 1.48
CA THR A 61 25.86 -14.32 1.18
C THR A 61 26.80 -14.48 2.36
N VAL A 62 26.33 -14.18 3.58
CA VAL A 62 27.14 -14.38 4.80
C VAL A 62 27.42 -15.87 5.03
N ALA A 63 26.43 -16.75 4.83
CA ALA A 63 26.61 -18.20 4.94
C ALA A 63 27.60 -18.75 3.90
N VAL A 64 27.55 -18.24 2.66
CA VAL A 64 28.50 -18.60 1.59
C VAL A 64 29.92 -18.18 1.99
N LEU A 65 30.11 -16.94 2.44
CA LEU A 65 31.43 -16.45 2.89
C LEU A 65 31.96 -17.25 4.09
N ALA A 66 31.10 -17.58 5.05
CA ALA A 66 31.45 -18.41 6.20
C ALA A 66 31.86 -19.82 5.78
N SER A 67 31.12 -20.44 4.85
CA SER A 67 31.45 -21.76 4.30
C SER A 67 32.80 -21.75 3.57
N ILE A 68 33.04 -20.74 2.72
CA ILE A 68 34.33 -20.57 2.02
C ILE A 68 35.47 -20.44 3.04
N THR A 69 35.29 -19.61 4.07
CA THR A 69 36.29 -19.42 5.13
C THR A 69 36.56 -20.72 5.88
N ALA A 70 35.52 -21.47 6.22
CA ALA A 70 35.64 -22.77 6.88
C ALA A 70 36.43 -23.77 6.02
N VAL A 71 36.13 -23.87 4.72
CA VAL A 71 36.87 -24.75 3.79
C VAL A 71 38.35 -24.36 3.72
N VAL A 72 38.65 -23.07 3.59
CA VAL A 72 40.05 -22.58 3.55
C VAL A 72 40.79 -22.94 4.83
N LEU A 73 40.16 -22.74 6.00
CA LEU A 73 40.75 -23.08 7.29
C LEU A 73 40.97 -24.59 7.45
N THR A 74 40.02 -25.42 7.01
CA THR A 74 40.16 -26.88 7.04
C THR A 74 41.32 -27.34 6.16
N VAL A 75 41.44 -26.83 4.93
CA VAL A 75 42.55 -27.17 4.03
C VAL A 75 43.89 -26.73 4.63
N PHE A 76 43.97 -25.52 5.18
CA PHE A 76 45.19 -25.03 5.84
C PHE A 76 45.58 -25.88 7.05
N SER A 77 44.59 -26.29 7.86
CA SER A 77 44.82 -27.16 9.02
C SER A 77 45.34 -28.54 8.59
N LEU A 78 44.81 -29.12 7.52
CA LEU A 78 45.33 -30.40 6.99
C LEU A 78 46.73 -30.28 6.41
N ALA A 79 47.08 -29.14 5.80
CA ALA A 79 48.42 -28.94 5.23
C ALA A 79 49.51 -28.69 6.28
N ARG A 80 49.12 -28.34 7.51
CA ARG A 80 50.03 -27.96 8.60
C ARG A 80 50.10 -28.99 9.74
N GLY A 81 49.25 -30.01 9.73
CA GLY A 81 49.26 -31.16 10.64
C GLY A 81 49.85 -32.39 9.95
#